data_AF-A0A929IJ32-F1
#
_entry.id   AF-A0A929IJ32-F1
#
_cell.length_a   1.000
_cell.length_b   1.000
_cell.length_c   1.000
_cell.angle_alpha   90.00
_cell.angle_beta   90.00
_cell.angle_gamma   90.00
#
_symmetry.space_group_name_H-M   'P 1'
#
loop_
_entity.id
_entity.type
_entity.pdbx_description
1 polymer ?
#
loop_
_entity_poly.entity_id
_entity_poly.type
_entity_poly.pdbx_seq_one_letter_code
_entity_poly.pdbx_strand_id
1 'polypeptide(L)' 'ADIRPGDTAWSLGRRMPFTSFQTEHFRMLNGLKEGDRVIAGTRMKLVVEG' A
#
# COMPACT_ATOMS: atom_id res chain seq x y z
N ALA A 1 -8.13 -1.71 1.46
CA ALA A 1 -7.88 -1.36 2.86
C ALA A 1 -8.26 0.08 3.11
N ASP A 2 -8.91 0.33 4.25
CA ASP A 2 -9.19 1.67 4.74
C ASP A 2 -7.94 2.20 5.46
N ILE A 3 -7.49 3.38 5.05
CA ILE A 3 -6.22 3.96 5.49
C ILE A 3 -6.40 4.72 6.79
N ARG A 4 -5.51 4.46 7.75
CA ARG A 4 -5.49 5.11 9.07
C ARG A 4 -4.36 6.13 9.18
N PRO A 5 -4.47 7.10 10.10
CA PRO A 5 -3.34 7.97 10.44
C PRO A 5 -2.09 7.14 10.78
N GLY A 6 -0.97 7.47 10.16
CA GLY A 6 0.30 6.76 10.34
C GLY A 6 0.54 5.61 9.35
N ASP A 7 -0.47 5.20 8.57
CA ASP A 7 -0.24 4.27 7.48
C ASP A 7 0.66 4.90 6.41
N THR A 8 1.62 4.11 5.95
CA THR A 8 2.55 4.43 4.87
C THR A 8 2.47 3.37 3.78
N ALA A 9 2.91 3.72 2.56
CA ALA A 9 3.04 2.75 1.48
C ALA A 9 3.87 1.52 1.91
N TRP A 10 4.90 1.72 2.73
CA TRP A 10 5.72 0.64 3.28
C TRP A 10 4.91 -0.28 4.20
N SER A 11 4.22 0.29 5.19
CA SER A 11 3.43 -0.50 6.15
C SER A 11 2.29 -1.27 5.48
N LEU A 12 1.67 -0.68 4.46
CA LEU A 12 0.58 -1.30 3.69
C LEU A 12 1.12 -2.35 2.72
N GLY A 13 2.28 -2.09 2.11
CA GLY A 13 2.98 -3.05 1.27
C GLY A 13 3.28 -4.35 2.01
N ARG A 14 3.74 -4.28 3.25
CA ARG A 14 4.02 -5.45 4.10
C ARG A 14 2.81 -6.35 4.38
N ARG A 15 1.60 -5.91 4.08
CA ARG A 15 0.37 -6.71 4.23
C ARG A 15 0.04 -7.55 3.00
N MET A 16 0.76 -7.33 1.90
CA MET A 16 0.59 -8.08 0.66
C MET A 16 1.43 -9.37 0.67
N PRO A 17 1.01 -10.40 -0.06
CA PRO A 17 1.65 -11.73 -0.03
C PRO A 17 2.96 -11.82 -0.84
N PHE A 18 3.47 -10.71 -1.40
CA PHE A 18 4.73 -10.75 -2.15
C PHE A 18 5.91 -10.95 -1.21
N THR A 19 6.95 -11.67 -1.64
CA THR A 19 8.16 -11.91 -0.84
C THR A 19 9.22 -10.83 -1.01
N SER A 20 9.10 -9.99 -2.04
CA SER A 20 10.00 -8.87 -2.33
C SER A 20 9.23 -7.71 -3.00
N PHE A 21 9.83 -6.51 -3.01
CA PHE A 21 9.29 -5.30 -3.66
C PHE A 21 7.84 -4.94 -3.30
N GLN A 22 7.38 -5.33 -2.10
CA GLN A 22 5.99 -5.18 -1.70
C GLN A 22 5.54 -3.70 -1.71
N THR A 23 6.42 -2.77 -1.32
CA THR A 23 6.10 -1.35 -1.31
C THR A 23 5.90 -0.83 -2.73
N GLU A 24 6.76 -1.23 -3.65
CA GLU A 24 6.73 -0.89 -5.07
C GLU A 24 5.45 -1.43 -5.72
N HIS A 25 5.14 -2.70 -5.46
CA HIS A 25 3.89 -3.32 -5.92
C HIS A 25 2.66 -2.58 -5.37
N PHE A 26 2.68 -2.16 -4.10
CA PHE A 26 1.57 -1.42 -3.50
C PHE A 26 1.38 -0.08 -4.19
N ARG A 27 2.49 0.64 -4.41
CA ARG A 27 2.47 1.94 -5.11
C ARG A 27 1.94 1.78 -6.53
N MET A 28 2.46 0.83 -7.30
CA MET A 28 2.03 0.57 -8.67
C MET A 28 0.54 0.23 -8.76
N LEU A 29 0.05 -0.65 -7.87
CA LEU A 29 -1.35 -1.04 -7.82
C LEU A 29 -2.29 0.14 -7.55
N ASN A 30 -1.81 1.12 -6.80
CA ASN A 30 -2.57 2.30 -6.39
C ASN A 30 -2.24 3.57 -7.18
N GLY A 31 -1.45 3.46 -8.25
CA GLY A 31 -1.07 4.61 -9.09
C GLY A 31 -0.20 5.66 -8.36
N LEU A 32 0.52 5.27 -7.31
CA LEU A 32 1.40 6.14 -6.56
C LEU A 32 2.81 6.13 -7.15
N LYS A 33 3.47 7.27 -7.13
CA LYS A 33 4.91 7.42 -7.37
C LYS A 33 5.69 7.31 -6.06
N GLU A 34 7.00 7.20 -6.17
CA GLU A 34 7.88 7.32 -5.00
C GLU A 34 7.76 8.74 -4.40
N GLY A 35 7.64 8.80 -3.07
CA GLY A 35 7.41 10.06 -2.34
C GLY A 35 5.94 10.48 -2.21
N ASP A 36 5.02 9.89 -2.98
CA ASP A 36 3.59 10.16 -2.82
C ASP A 36 3.09 9.71 -1.45
N ARG A 37 2.23 10.55 -0.87
CA ARG A 37 1.65 10.27 0.45
C ARG A 37 0.44 9.37 0.33
N VAL A 38 0.35 8.45 1.26
CA VAL A 38 -0.87 7.70 1.54
C VAL A 38 -1.79 8.59 2.38
N ILE A 39 -3.03 8.78 1.93
CA ILE A 39 -3.97 9.73 2.55
C ILE A 39 -4.91 8.96 3.49
N ALA A 40 -4.86 9.29 4.78
CA ALA A 40 -5.77 8.71 5.78
C ALA A 40 -7.24 8.97 5.42
N GLY A 41 -8.11 8.01 5.74
CA GLY A 41 -9.53 8.06 5.41
C GLY A 41 -9.87 7.66 3.97
N THR A 42 -8.87 7.42 3.11
CA THR A 42 -9.10 6.87 1.78
C THR A 42 -9.15 5.34 1.78
N ARG A 43 -9.67 4.76 0.70
CA ARG A 43 -9.62 3.33 0.45
C ARG A 43 -8.61 3.04 -0.66
N MET A 44 -7.68 2.14 -0.37
CA MET A 44 -6.63 1.72 -1.31
C MET A 44 -6.69 0.21 -1.57
N LYS A 45 -6.17 -0.24 -2.70
CA LYS A 45 -6.14 -1.64 -3.10
C LYS A 45 -5.02 -2.39 -2.38
N LEU A 46 -5.30 -3.62 -1.96
CA LEU A 46 -4.33 -4.60 -1.45
C LEU A 46 -4.60 -5.94 -2.12
N VAL A 47 -3.53 -6.64 -2.49
CA VAL A 47 -3.59 -8.05 -2.87
C VAL A 47 -3.50 -8.89 -1.60
N VAL A 48 -4.34 -9.91 -1.49
CA VAL A 48 -4.35 -10.89 -0.39
C VAL A 48 -4.44 -12.29 -0.99
N GLU A 49 -3.89 -13.29 -0.30
CA GLU A 49 -4.16 -14.69 -0.60
C GLU A 49 -5.58 -15.05 -0.15
N GLY A 50 -6.25 -15.92 -0.91
CA GLY A 50 -7.62 -16.37 -0.67
C GLY A 50 -7.69 -17.63 0.19
#